data_AF-A0A924TCY7-F1
#
_entry.id   AF-A0A924TCY7-F1
#
_cell.length_a   1.000
_cell.length_b   1.000
_cell.length_c   1.000
_cell.angle_alpha   90.00
_cell.angle_beta   90.00
_cell.angle_gamma   90.00
#
_symmetry.space_group_name_H-M   'P 1'
#
loop_
_entity.id
_entity.type
_entity.pdbx_description
1 polymer ?
#
loop_
_entity_poly.entity_id
_entity_poly.type
_entity_poly.pdbx_seq_one_letter_code
_entity_poly.pdbx_strand_id
1 'polypeptide(L)'
;MNTLTIKLSAPLDAALAEASTRAQLTKSELVRRAVIAYLAPGGPHEGIAAAPSALALALALALAGDLVRCFKGGPSDLASNPRHLDVFGLS
;
A
#
# COMPACT_ATOMS: atom_id res chain seq x y z
N MET A 1 -21.75 -4.45 -11.13
CA MET A 1 -20.49 -5.22 -11.19
C MET A 1 -20.36 -5.78 -12.59
N ASN A 2 -19.26 -5.48 -13.30
CA ASN A 2 -19.02 -6.02 -14.64
C ASN A 2 -17.97 -7.14 -14.54
N THR A 3 -18.14 -8.18 -15.34
CA THR A 3 -17.19 -9.31 -15.42
C THR A 3 -16.25 -9.08 -16.60
N LEU A 4 -14.94 -9.17 -16.34
CA LEU A 4 -13.89 -9.15 -17.36
C LEU A 4 -13.31 -10.54 -17.51
N THR A 5 -13.26 -11.05 -18.75
CA THR A 5 -12.59 -12.31 -19.08
C THR A 5 -11.35 -11.99 -19.91
N ILE A 6 -10.18 -12.34 -19.38
CA ILE A 6 -8.89 -12.12 -20.03
C ILE A 6 -8.17 -13.45 -20.23
N LYS A 7 -7.50 -13.61 -21.37
CA LYS A 7 -6.65 -14.77 -21.62
C LYS A 7 -5.29 -14.53 -20.97
N LEU A 8 -4.87 -15.46 -20.10
CA LEU A 8 -3.56 -15.43 -19.47
C LEU A 8 -2.70 -16.56 -20.05
N SER A 9 -1.41 -16.29 -20.19
CA SER A 9 -0.46 -17.38 -20.46
C SER A 9 -0.37 -18.31 -19.24
N ALA A 10 -0.12 -19.60 -19.47
CA ALA A 10 0.06 -20.58 -18.40
C ALA A 10 1.09 -20.15 -17.31
N PRO A 11 2.28 -19.60 -17.66
CA PRO A 11 3.22 -19.15 -16.63
C PRO A 11 2.69 -17.98 -15.79
N LEU A 12 1.92 -17.07 -16.39
CA LEU A 12 1.33 -15.94 -15.66
C LEU A 12 0.23 -16.41 -14.69
N ASP A 13 -0.59 -17.38 -15.09
CA ASP A 13 -1.61 -17.94 -14.19
C ASP A 13 -0.99 -18.68 -13.00
N ALA A 14 0.13 -19.39 -13.22
CA ALA A 14 0.89 -20.03 -12.15
C ALA A 14 1.47 -19.00 -11.17
N ALA A 15 2.09 -17.93 -11.68
CA ALA A 15 2.61 -16.84 -10.84
C ALA A 15 1.48 -16.14 -10.05
N LEU A 16 0.31 -15.96 -10.67
CA LEU A 16 -0.86 -15.39 -10.01
C LEU A 16 -1.39 -16.30 -8.89
N ALA A 17 -1.38 -17.62 -9.09
CA ALA A 17 -1.76 -18.59 -8.08
C ALA A 17 -0.81 -18.56 -6.88
N GLU A 18 0.49 -18.53 -7.12
CA GLU A 18 1.50 -18.44 -6.05
C GLU A 18 1.36 -17.13 -5.26
N ALA A 19 1.21 -16.01 -5.96
CA ALA A 19 1.01 -14.71 -5.33
C ALA A 19 -0.29 -14.65 -4.51
N SER A 20 -1.35 -15.30 -5.00
CA SER A 20 -2.64 -15.46 -4.31
C SER A 20 -2.47 -16.24 -3.00
N THR A 21 -1.74 -17.36 -3.01
CA THR A 21 -1.44 -18.14 -1.79
C THR A 21 -0.60 -17.34 -0.80
N ARG A 22 0.47 -16.69 -1.27
CA ARG A 22 1.36 -15.88 -0.41
C ARG A 22 0.64 -14.71 0.25
N ALA A 23 -0.25 -14.05 -0.49
CA ALA A 23 -1.03 -12.92 0.03
C ALA A 23 -2.29 -13.35 0.80
N GLN A 24 -2.66 -14.64 0.80
CA GLN A 24 -3.93 -15.15 1.35
C GLN A 24 -5.17 -14.45 0.76
N LEU A 25 -5.12 -14.14 -0.54
CA LEU A 25 -6.20 -13.48 -1.28
C LEU A 25 -6.67 -14.34 -2.43
N THR A 26 -7.91 -14.18 -2.87
CA THR A 26 -8.38 -14.83 -4.11
C THR A 26 -7.71 -14.22 -5.33
N LYS A 27 -7.56 -15.00 -6.42
CA LYS A 27 -7.00 -14.51 -7.69
C LYS A 27 -7.72 -13.26 -8.19
N SER A 28 -9.05 -13.24 -8.13
CA SER A 28 -9.86 -12.08 -8.58
C SER A 28 -9.63 -10.83 -7.74
N GLU A 29 -9.45 -10.97 -6.42
CA GLU A 29 -9.14 -9.84 -5.54
C GLU A 29 -7.73 -9.32 -5.78
N LEU A 30 -6.76 -10.21 -5.97
CA LEU A 30 -5.39 -9.83 -6.30
C LEU A 30 -5.35 -9.05 -7.63
N VAL A 31 -6.01 -9.56 -8.67
CA VAL A 31 -6.11 -8.88 -9.97
C VAL A 31 -6.80 -7.52 -9.83
N ARG A 32 -7.88 -7.42 -9.03
CA ARG A 32 -8.55 -6.13 -8.79
C ARG A 32 -7.59 -5.11 -8.15
N ARG A 33 -6.84 -5.51 -7.12
CA ARG A 33 -5.85 -4.63 -6.48
C ARG A 33 -4.73 -4.22 -7.44
N ALA A 34 -4.25 -5.16 -8.24
CA ALA A 34 -3.23 -4.88 -9.25
C ALA A 34 -3.72 -3.86 -10.28
N VAL A 35 -4.96 -4.00 -10.78
CA VAL A 35 -5.56 -3.05 -11.72
C VAL A 35 -5.76 -1.68 -11.08
N ILE A 36 -6.23 -1.61 -9.83
CA ILE A 36 -6.37 -0.35 -9.10
C ILE A 36 -5.00 0.35 -8.95
N ALA A 37 -3.98 -0.40 -8.54
CA ALA A 37 -2.63 0.13 -8.36
C ALA A 37 -2.00 0.57 -9.69
N TYR A 38 -2.27 -0.18 -10.77
CA TYR A 38 -1.77 0.16 -12.11
C TYR A 38 -2.41 1.44 -12.66
N LEU A 39 -3.69 1.69 -12.36
CA LEU A 39 -4.45 2.87 -12.78
C LEU A 39 -4.33 4.05 -11.82
N ALA A 40 -3.67 3.89 -10.66
CA ALA A 40 -3.49 4.96 -9.71
C ALA A 40 -2.63 6.09 -10.33
N PRO A 41 -2.92 7.37 -10.01
CA PRO A 41 -2.04 8.48 -10.40
C PRO A 41 -0.61 8.26 -9.86
N GLY A 42 0.39 8.43 -10.72
CA GLY A 42 1.79 8.07 -10.41
C GLY A 42 2.09 6.57 -10.45
N GLY A 43 1.17 5.75 -10.95
CA GLY A 43 1.36 4.33 -11.18
C GLY A 43 2.40 4.04 -12.27
N PRO A 44 2.85 2.78 -12.40
CA PRO A 44 3.93 2.39 -13.31
C PRO A 44 3.64 2.65 -14.81
N HIS A 45 2.38 2.93 -15.17
CA HIS A 45 1.97 3.31 -16.51
C HIS A 45 2.19 4.81 -16.82
N GLU A 46 2.19 5.69 -15.82
CA GLU A 46 2.54 7.11 -15.97
C GLU A 46 4.06 7.27 -15.89
N GLY A 47 4.77 6.89 -16.95
CA GLY A 47 6.23 6.93 -16.99
C GLY A 47 6.82 8.30 -16.62
N ILE A 48 7.75 8.30 -15.64
CA ILE A 48 8.84 9.26 -15.35
C ILE A 48 8.50 10.77 -15.23
N ALA A 49 7.29 11.24 -15.53
CA ALA A 49 6.94 12.66 -15.55
C ALA A 49 6.19 13.17 -14.31
N ALA A 50 5.96 12.34 -13.30
CA ALA A 50 5.33 12.78 -12.05
C ALA A 50 6.39 13.03 -10.97
N ALA A 51 7.18 14.09 -11.15
CA ALA A 51 7.79 14.74 -9.98
C ALA A 51 6.65 15.08 -9.01
N PRO A 52 6.79 14.86 -7.69
CA PRO A 52 5.71 15.11 -6.75
C PRO A 52 5.32 16.58 -6.83
N SER A 53 4.18 16.86 -7.47
CA SER A 53 3.58 18.18 -7.47
C SER A 53 3.37 18.60 -6.01
N ALA A 54 3.59 19.87 -5.70
CA ALA A 54 3.30 20.45 -4.38
C ALA A 54 1.88 20.11 -3.87
N LEU A 55 0.96 19.79 -4.79
CA LEU A 55 -0.40 19.33 -4.51
C LEU A 55 -0.44 17.91 -3.92
N ALA A 56 0.41 16.99 -4.37
CA ALA A 56 0.53 15.65 -3.79
C ALA A 56 1.10 15.68 -2.37
N LEU A 57 2.07 16.57 -2.13
CA LEU A 57 2.61 16.82 -0.79
C LEU A 57 1.55 17.45 0.13
N ALA A 58 0.79 18.43 -0.36
CA ALA A 58 -0.29 19.06 0.39
C ALA A 58 -1.41 18.06 0.75
N LEU A 59 -1.75 17.13 -0.16
CA LEU A 59 -2.74 16.08 0.11
C LEU A 59 -2.23 15.06 1.14
N ALA A 60 -0.95 14.66 1.05
CA ALA A 60 -0.32 13.80 2.04
C ALA A 60 -0.27 14.46 3.43
N LEU A 61 0.03 15.76 3.51
CA LEU A 61 -0.04 16.51 4.77
C LEU A 61 -1.48 16.65 5.30
N ALA A 62 -2.47 16.87 4.43
CA ALA A 62 -3.87 16.95 4.84
C ALA A 62 -4.37 15.61 5.44
N LEU A 63 -4.04 14.49 4.80
CA LEU A 63 -4.38 13.14 5.30
C LEU A 63 -3.61 12.80 6.59
N ALA A 64 -2.36 13.24 6.73
CA ALA A 64 -1.62 13.09 7.98
C ALA A 64 -2.20 13.95 9.11
N GLY A 65 -2.75 15.13 8.80
CA GLY A 65 -3.46 15.98 9.75
C GLY A 65 -4.66 15.30 10.40
N ASP A 66 -5.36 14.44 9.65
CA ASP A 66 -6.46 13.63 10.18
C ASP A 66 -5.99 12.53 11.15
N LEU A 67 -4.74 12.07 11.03
CA LEU A 67 -4.13 11.09 11.95
C LEU A 67 -3.66 11.71 13.28
N VAL A 68 -3.43 13.02 13.33
CA VAL A 68 -2.97 13.74 14.54
C VAL A 68 -4.01 13.71 15.67
N ARG A 69 -5.26 13.31 15.40
CA ARG A 69 -6.33 13.22 16.42
C ARG A 69 -6.73 11.78 16.81
N CYS A 70 -6.17 10.76 16.16
CA CYS A 70 -6.50 9.35 16.47
C CYS A 70 -5.82 8.82 17.74
N PHE A 71 -4.75 9.47 18.22
CA PHE A 71 -4.03 9.04 19.42
C PHE A 71 -4.25 10.03 20.58
N LYS A 72 -5.32 9.83 21.36
CA LYS A 72 -5.42 10.41 22.71
C LYS A 72 -4.71 9.47 23.68
N GLY A 73 -3.48 9.83 24.08
CA GLY A 73 -2.74 9.12 25.14
C GLY A 73 -1.40 8.53 24.73
N GLY A 74 -0.80 8.93 23.61
CA GLY A 74 0.59 8.60 23.33
C GLY A 74 1.53 9.29 24.32
N PRO A 75 2.64 8.64 24.75
CA PRO A 75 3.65 9.30 25.57
C PRO A 75 4.15 10.57 24.86
N SER A 76 4.41 11.64 25.60
CA SER A 76 4.76 12.97 25.05
C SER A 76 6.02 12.94 24.17
N ASP A 77 6.81 11.87 24.29
CA ASP A 77 7.99 11.63 23.49
C ASP A 77 8.37 10.13 23.55
N LEU A 78 8.61 9.50 22.40
CA LEU A 78 9.15 8.14 22.30
C LEU A 78 10.67 8.12 22.57
N ALA A 79 11.36 9.26 22.49
CA ALA A 79 12.80 9.36 22.79
C ALA A 79 13.09 9.44 24.30
N SER A 80 12.08 9.65 25.14
CA SER A 80 12.22 9.74 26.59
C SER A 80 12.16 8.39 27.32
N ASN A 81 11.93 7.27 26.62
CA ASN A 81 11.90 5.95 27.23
C ASN A 81 12.62 4.87 26.40
N PRO A 82 13.97 4.95 26.28
CA PRO A 82 14.76 3.96 25.57
C PRO A 82 14.63 2.55 26.15
N ARG A 83 14.27 2.40 27.44
CA ARG A 83 14.09 1.09 28.09
C ARG A 83 12.89 0.29 27.55
N HIS A 84 11.93 0.95 26.89
CA HIS A 84 10.76 0.27 26.30
C HIS A 84 10.99 -0.18 24.85
N LEU A 85 12.15 0.14 24.25
CA LEU A 85 12.53 -0.26 22.89
C LEU A 85 13.47 -1.47 22.86
N ASP A 86 13.97 -1.94 24.00
CA ASP A 86 14.96 -3.05 24.06
C ASP A 86 14.46 -4.37 23.46
N VAL A 87 13.15 -4.54 23.32
CA VAL A 87 12.51 -5.74 22.72
C VAL A 87 11.90 -5.49 21.34
N PHE A 88 11.93 -4.25 20.84
CA PHE A 88 11.46 -3.93 19.50
C PHE A 88 12.55 -4.26 18.47
N GLY A 89 12.35 -5.34 17.71
CA GLY A 89 13.28 -5.77 16.64
C GLY A 89 14.00 -7.09 16.90
N LEU A 90 13.68 -7.79 17.99
CA LEU A 90 14.10 -9.18 18.23
C LEU A 90 12.89 -10.12 18.12
N SER A 91 12.41 -10.38 16.90
CA SER A 91 11.79 -11.65 16.51
C SER A 91 11.69 -11.79 15.00
#